data_AF-A0A5Q4EKU2-F1
#
_entry.id   AF-A0A5Q4EKU2-F1
#
_cell.length_a   1.000
_cell.length_b   1.000
_cell.length_c   1.000
_cell.angle_alpha   90.00
_cell.angle_beta   90.00
_cell.angle_gamma   90.00
#
_symmetry.space_group_name_H-M   'P 1'
#
loop_
_entity.id
_entity.type
_entity.pdbx_description
1 polymer ?
#
loop_
_entity_poly.entity_id
_entity_poly.type
_entity_poly.pdbx_seq_one_letter_code
_entity_poly.pdbx_strand_id
1 'polypeptide(L)'
;MSMGVLIALFFTGLRYWLTDSGITMNWWKWLILSAWFLFLAITVAAAFTLMGEGEGTAGKRFLLFFSIVLLLAGSGIWKVLKKA
;
A
#
# COMPACT_ATOMS: atom_id res chain seq x y z
N MET A 1 -18.99 -6.46 1.44
CA MET A 1 -18.53 -7.72 0.83
C MET A 1 -17.68 -7.52 -0.42
N SER A 2 -18.03 -6.61 -1.33
CA SER A 2 -17.26 -6.34 -2.57
C SER A 2 -15.79 -5.95 -2.35
N MET A 3 -15.51 -5.07 -1.38
CA MET A 3 -14.13 -4.59 -1.14
C MET A 3 -13.16 -5.70 -0.72
N GLY A 4 -13.61 -6.67 0.10
CA GLY A 4 -12.78 -7.81 0.50
C GLY A 4 -12.40 -8.71 -0.68
N VAL A 5 -13.34 -8.90 -1.62
CA VAL A 5 -13.08 -9.65 -2.87
C VAL A 5 -12.08 -8.92 -3.75
N LEU A 6 -12.20 -7.59 -3.89
CA LEU A 6 -11.25 -6.77 -4.66
C LEU A 6 -9.84 -6.85 -4.07
N ILE A 7 -9.72 -6.78 -2.74
CA ILE A 7 -8.43 -6.91 -2.06
C ILE A 7 -7.86 -8.32 -2.29
N ALA A 8 -8.67 -9.37 -2.16
CA ALA A 8 -8.22 -10.74 -2.42
C ALA A 8 -7.72 -10.91 -3.86
N LEU A 9 -8.49 -10.45 -4.85
CA LEU A 9 -8.10 -10.48 -6.27
C LEU A 9 -6.81 -9.70 -6.53
N PHE A 10 -6.67 -8.53 -5.91
CA PHE A 10 -5.45 -7.73 -6.00
C PHE A 10 -4.23 -8.49 -5.49
N PHE A 11 -4.29 -9.08 -4.29
CA PHE A 11 -3.17 -9.85 -3.74
C PHE A 11 -2.89 -11.14 -4.51
N THR A 12 -3.92 -11.79 -5.05
CA THR A 12 -3.76 -12.95 -5.93
C THR A 12 -3.04 -12.57 -7.22
N GLY A 13 -3.48 -11.52 -7.91
CA GLY A 13 -2.82 -11.02 -9.12
C GLY A 13 -1.38 -10.55 -8.85
N LEU A 14 -1.17 -9.87 -7.71
CA LEU A 14 0.14 -9.43 -7.26
C LEU A 14 1.10 -10.61 -7.06
N ARG A 15 0.62 -11.72 -6.47
CA ARG A 15 1.41 -12.95 -6.31
C ARG A 15 1.85 -13.52 -7.64
N TYR A 16 0.96 -13.59 -8.64
CA TYR A 16 1.31 -14.05 -9.98
C TYR A 16 2.37 -13.15 -10.61
N TRP A 17 2.14 -11.83 -10.58
CA TRP A 17 3.09 -10.86 -11.13
C TRP A 17 4.48 -10.91 -10.47
N LEU A 18 4.55 -11.07 -9.14
CA LEU A 18 5.82 -11.23 -8.43
C LEU A 18 6.55 -12.52 -8.82
N THR A 19 5.79 -13.61 -9.03
CA THR A 19 6.34 -14.90 -9.49
C THR A 19 6.89 -14.77 -10.91
N ASP A 20 6.14 -14.14 -11.81
CA ASP A 20 6.57 -13.87 -13.20
C ASP A 20 7.78 -12.92 -13.24
N SER A 21 7.91 -12.03 -12.25
CA SER A 21 9.07 -11.15 -12.08
C SER A 21 10.29 -11.84 -11.46
N GLY A 22 10.22 -13.15 -11.17
CA GLY A 22 11.29 -13.93 -10.55
C GLY A 22 11.55 -13.61 -9.07
N ILE A 23 10.60 -12.95 -8.38
CA ILE A 23 10.74 -12.55 -6.98
C ILE A 23 10.18 -13.65 -6.07
N THR A 24 11.05 -14.26 -5.28
CA THR A 24 10.65 -15.23 -4.25
C THR A 24 10.17 -14.52 -2.99
N MET A 25 8.88 -14.66 -2.70
CA MET A 25 8.24 -14.06 -1.53
C MET A 25 8.22 -15.04 -0.35
N ASN A 26 9.01 -14.77 0.68
CA ASN A 26 8.90 -15.44 1.97
C ASN A 26 7.85 -14.75 2.86
N TRP A 27 7.53 -15.37 4.00
CA TRP A 27 6.53 -14.82 4.93
C TRP A 27 6.84 -13.39 5.40
N TRP A 28 8.11 -13.06 5.66
CA TRP A 28 8.52 -11.72 6.07
C TRP A 28 8.32 -10.66 4.99
N LYS A 29 8.65 -10.99 3.73
CA LYS A 29 8.41 -10.13 2.56
C LYS A 29 6.90 -9.86 2.38
N TRP A 30 6.06 -10.87 2.59
CA TRP A 30 4.61 -10.71 2.59
C TRP A 30 4.12 -9.81 3.72
N LEU A 31 4.68 -9.94 4.92
CA LEU A 31 4.32 -9.12 6.07
C LEU A 31 4.67 -7.65 5.81
N ILE A 32 5.89 -7.36 5.31
CA ILE A 32 6.32 -6.00 4.96
C ILE A 32 5.41 -5.38 3.90
N LEU A 33 5.11 -6.12 2.84
CA LEU A 33 4.24 -5.66 1.75
C LEU A 33 2.81 -5.38 2.25
N SER A 34 2.27 -6.27 3.08
CA SER A 34 0.93 -6.11 3.67
C SER A 34 0.87 -4.92 4.63
N ALA A 35 1.91 -4.72 5.46
CA ALA A 35 2.01 -3.57 6.35
C ALA A 35 2.07 -2.25 5.58
N TRP A 36 2.84 -2.20 4.49
CA TRP A 36 2.90 -1.04 3.61
C TRP A 36 1.54 -0.75 2.95
N PHE A 37 0.87 -1.78 2.43
CA PHE A 37 -0.47 -1.64 1.83
C PHE A 37 -1.51 -1.15 2.86
N LEU A 38 -1.46 -1.66 4.09
CA LEU A 38 -2.35 -1.24 5.16
C LEU A 38 -2.11 0.22 5.55
N PHE A 39 -0.85 0.67 5.59
CA PHE A 39 -0.53 2.07 5.84
C PHE A 39 -1.03 3.01 4.72
N LEU A 40 -0.99 2.53 3.46
CA LEU A 40 -1.62 3.23 2.34
C LEU A 40 -3.13 3.34 2.55
N ALA A 41 -3.81 2.25 2.91
CA ALA A 41 -5.25 2.25 3.17
C ALA A 41 -5.63 3.21 4.31
N ILE A 42 -4.87 3.21 5.41
CA ILE A 42 -5.07 4.14 6.54
C ILE A 42 -4.85 5.59 6.09
N THR A 43 -3.80 5.86 5.30
CA THR A 43 -3.52 7.22 4.81
C THR A 43 -4.67 7.77 3.98
N VAL A 44 -5.20 6.94 3.07
CA VAL A 44 -6.36 7.29 2.25
C VAL A 44 -7.57 7.51 3.15
N ALA A 45 -7.88 6.57 4.04
CA ALA A 45 -9.03 6.69 4.95
C ALA A 45 -8.95 7.97 5.79
N ALA A 46 -7.82 8.22 6.46
CA ALA A 46 -7.61 9.39 7.31
C ALA A 46 -7.73 10.71 6.52
N ALA A 47 -7.14 10.78 5.33
CA ALA A 47 -7.26 11.96 4.48
C ALA A 47 -8.72 12.28 4.12
N PHE A 48 -9.50 11.26 3.73
CA PHE A 48 -10.91 11.43 3.39
C PHE A 48 -11.77 11.73 4.62
N THR A 49 -11.45 11.18 5.80
CA THR A 49 -12.10 11.56 7.05
C THR A 49 -11.91 13.05 7.33
N LEU A 50 -10.68 13.56 7.28
CA LEU A 50 -10.40 15.00 7.48
C LEU A 50 -11.11 15.89 6.44
N MET A 51 -11.17 15.43 5.18
CA MET A 51 -11.94 16.15 4.16
C MET A 51 -13.45 16.16 4.46
N GLY A 52 -13.99 15.08 5.01
CA GLY A 52 -15.38 14.98 5.44
C GLY A 52 -15.72 15.82 6.66
N GLU A 53 -14.76 16.05 7.56
CA GLU A 53 -14.90 16.85 8.78
C GLU A 53 -14.78 18.37 8.55
N GLY A 54 -14.71 18.81 7.29
CA GLY A 54 -14.58 20.23 6.93
C GLY A 54 -13.14 20.74 6.89
N GLU A 55 -12.16 19.90 7.24
CA GLU A 55 -10.73 20.22 7.17
C GLU A 55 -10.12 19.82 5.81
N GLY A 56 -10.80 20.15 4.71
CA GLY A 56 -10.40 19.74 3.36
C GLY A 56 -8.96 20.10 2.98
N THR A 57 -8.45 21.24 3.45
CA THR A 57 -7.06 21.66 3.24
C THR A 57 -6.08 20.78 4.01
N ALA A 58 -6.39 20.40 5.25
CA ALA A 58 -5.57 19.49 6.05
C ALA A 58 -5.57 18.09 5.43
N GLY A 59 -6.73 17.58 5.05
CA GLY A 59 -6.86 16.28 4.36
C GLY A 59 -6.06 16.22 3.06
N LYS A 60 -6.08 17.27 2.22
CA LYS A 60 -5.29 17.32 0.97
C LYS A 60 -3.79 17.33 1.25
N ARG A 61 -3.34 18.13 2.21
CA ARG A 61 -1.93 18.21 2.62
C ARG A 61 -1.44 16.90 3.22
N PHE A 62 -2.25 16.29 4.07
CA PHE A 62 -1.99 14.99 4.68
C PHE A 62 -1.87 13.91 3.62
N LEU A 63 -2.85 13.81 2.71
CA LEU A 63 -2.83 12.86 1.60
C LEU A 63 -1.55 13.01 0.78
N LEU A 64 -1.22 14.24 0.34
CA LEU A 64 -0.07 14.50 -0.52
C LEU A 64 1.24 14.13 0.18
N PHE A 65 1.43 14.58 1.42
CA PHE A 65 2.65 14.32 2.17
C PHE A 65 2.86 12.82 2.43
N PHE A 66 1.86 12.14 3.00
CA PHE A 66 1.99 10.72 3.32
C PHE A 66 2.02 9.83 2.09
N SER A 67 1.35 10.22 0.99
CA SER A 67 1.46 9.50 -0.29
C SER A 67 2.87 9.55 -0.85
N ILE A 68 3.56 10.69 -0.77
CA ILE A 68 4.97 10.80 -1.20
C ILE A 68 5.85 9.87 -0.35
N VAL A 69 5.70 9.91 0.98
CA VAL A 69 6.43 9.03 1.89
C VAL A 69 6.17 7.56 1.57
N LEU A 70 4.92 7.19 1.33
CA LEU A 70 4.51 5.84 0.95
C LEU A 70 5.09 5.40 -0.39
N LEU A 71 5.14 6.28 -1.40
CA LEU A 71 5.76 5.98 -2.69
C LEU A 71 7.26 5.73 -2.55
N LEU A 72 7.95 6.58 -1.78
CA LEU A 72 9.38 6.40 -1.49
C LEU A 72 9.62 5.10 -0.73
N ALA A 73 8.82 4.82 0.31
CA ALA A 73 8.88 3.57 1.06
C ALA A 73 8.61 2.35 0.17
N GLY A 74 7.63 2.44 -0.74
CA GLY A 74 7.31 1.38 -1.70
C GLY A 74 8.49 1.08 -2.63
N SER A 75 9.18 2.12 -3.11
CA SER A 75 10.40 1.95 -3.92
C SER A 75 11.53 1.28 -3.13
N GLY A 76 11.66 1.58 -1.83
CA GLY A 76 12.63 0.94 -0.93
C GLY A 76 12.28 -0.53 -0.66
N ILE A 77 11.01 -0.81 -0.37
CA ILE A 77 10.48 -2.16 -0.18
C ILE A 77 10.71 -2.99 -1.44
N TRP A 78 10.46 -2.43 -2.63
CA TRP A 78 10.73 -3.12 -3.89
C TRP A 78 12.17 -3.63 -4.00
N LYS A 79 13.15 -2.82 -3.57
CA LYS A 79 14.56 -3.25 -3.52
C LYS A 79 14.78 -4.37 -2.50
N VAL A 80 14.09 -4.34 -1.36
CA VAL A 80 14.14 -5.40 -0.33
C VAL A 80 13.52 -6.70 -0.84
N LEU A 81 12.39 -6.62 -1.55
CA LEU A 81 11.72 -7.79 -2.12
C LEU A 81 12.60 -8.49 -3.16
N LYS A 82 13.29 -7.71 -4.00
CA LYS A 82 14.20 -8.22 -5.03
C LYS A 82 15.49 -8.84 -4.50
N LYS A 83 15.90 -8.54 -3.26
CA LYS A 83 17.06 -9.22 -2.67
C LYS A 83 16.69 -10.68 -2.42
N ALA A 84 17.52 -11.59 -2.94
CA ALA A 84 17.37 -13.04 -2.79
C ALA A 84 17.41 -13.43 -1.31
#